data_AF-A0A0B7AYX2-F1
#
_entry.id   AF-A0A0B7AYX2-F1
#
_cell.length_a   1.000
_cell.length_b   1.000
_cell.length_c   1.000
_cell.angle_alpha   90.00
_cell.angle_beta   90.00
_cell.angle_gamma   90.00
#
_symmetry.space_group_name_H-M   'P 1'
#
loop_
_entity.id
_entity.type
_entity.pdbx_description
1 polymer ?
#
loop_
_entity_poly.entity_id
_entity_poly.type
_entity_poly.pdbx_seq_one_letter_code
_entity_poly.pdbx_strand_id
1 'polypeptide(L)'
;QIAQLHQSLSDVTERHAKEKNRRQELHNILMELRGNIRVHCRLRPLMEFDSEKDDFSLLGRVDTKSEVVVHYVDDENICVKTKKHNKVFEYERVFSTVEKQDVVFDEVKPMLQSLLDGYNVCIMAYGQTGSGKTHTML
;
A
#
# COMPACT_ATOMS: atom_id res chain seq x y z
N GLN A 1 -39.86 -24.52 21.08
CA GLN A 1 -38.95 -23.35 21.08
C GLN A 1 -37.48 -23.74 20.89
N ILE A 2 -36.86 -24.59 21.74
CA ILE A 2 -35.44 -24.96 21.61
C ILE A 2 -35.12 -25.70 20.28
N ALA A 3 -35.94 -26.66 19.86
CA ALA A 3 -35.72 -27.39 18.61
C ALA A 3 -35.78 -26.50 17.35
N GLN A 4 -36.68 -25.49 17.34
CA GLN A 4 -36.76 -24.52 16.25
C GLN A 4 -35.54 -23.61 16.20
N LEU A 5 -34.99 -23.22 17.37
CA LEU A 5 -33.74 -22.46 17.45
C LEU A 5 -32.55 -23.26 16.92
N HIS A 6 -32.44 -24.55 17.25
CA HIS A 6 -31.38 -25.41 16.72
C HIS A 6 -31.46 -25.58 15.21
N GLN A 7 -32.66 -25.77 14.67
CA GLN A 7 -32.86 -25.84 13.22
C GLN A 7 -32.46 -24.53 12.54
N SER A 8 -32.91 -23.39 13.08
CA SER A 8 -32.54 -22.09 12.54
C SER A 8 -31.04 -21.82 12.63
N LEU A 9 -30.36 -22.25 13.69
CA LEU A 9 -28.92 -22.11 13.82
C LEU A 9 -28.20 -22.97 12.78
N SER A 10 -28.63 -24.22 12.58
CA SER A 10 -28.09 -25.12 11.55
C SER A 10 -28.20 -24.50 10.16
N ASP A 11 -29.39 -24.02 9.79
CA ASP A 11 -29.64 -23.40 8.50
C ASP A 11 -28.77 -22.14 8.29
N VAL A 12 -28.60 -21.31 9.32
CA VAL A 12 -27.75 -20.10 9.27
C VAL A 12 -26.27 -20.50 9.12
N THR A 13 -25.80 -21.51 9.85
CA THR A 13 -24.41 -21.97 9.75
C THR A 13 -24.08 -22.55 8.38
N GLU A 14 -25.01 -23.29 7.77
CA GLU A 14 -24.84 -23.86 6.43
C GLU A 14 -24.79 -22.75 5.36
N ARG A 15 -25.71 -21.78 5.44
CA ARG A 15 -25.69 -20.60 4.55
C ARG A 15 -24.40 -19.81 4.71
N HIS A 16 -23.96 -19.59 5.94
CA HIS A 16 -22.72 -18.88 6.23
C HIS A 16 -21.49 -19.61 5.66
N ALA A 17 -21.44 -20.94 5.79
CA ALA A 17 -20.36 -21.75 5.22
C ALA A 17 -20.32 -21.66 3.69
N LYS A 18 -21.49 -21.75 3.04
CA LYS A 18 -21.60 -21.63 1.58
C LYS A 18 -21.14 -20.25 1.09
N GLU A 19 -21.57 -19.18 1.75
CA GLU A 19 -21.17 -17.82 1.37
C GLU A 19 -19.69 -17.56 1.66
N LYS A 20 -19.15 -18.11 2.76
CA LYS A 20 -17.72 -18.02 3.07
C LYS A 20 -16.86 -18.65 1.97
N ASN A 21 -17.24 -19.85 1.49
CA ASN A 21 -16.52 -20.54 0.41
C ASN A 21 -16.58 -19.74 -0.89
N ARG A 22 -17.77 -19.25 -1.26
CA ARG A 22 -17.96 -18.41 -2.45
C ARG A 22 -17.15 -17.11 -2.37
N ARG A 23 -17.12 -16.45 -1.21
CA ARG A 23 -16.29 -15.25 -0.99
C ARG A 23 -14.81 -15.58 -1.16
N GLN A 24 -14.35 -16.69 -0.61
CA GLN A 24 -12.95 -17.10 -0.71
C GLN A 24 -12.54 -17.35 -2.18
N GLU A 25 -13.37 -18.08 -2.94
CA GLU A 25 -13.13 -18.31 -4.38
C GLU A 25 -13.06 -16.99 -5.17
N LEU A 26 -14.05 -16.10 -4.98
CA LEU A 26 -14.08 -14.81 -5.67
C LEU A 26 -12.90 -13.92 -5.27
N HIS A 27 -12.53 -13.92 -3.99
CA HIS A 27 -11.39 -13.15 -3.48
C HIS A 27 -10.09 -13.63 -4.12
N ASN A 28 -9.88 -14.95 -4.21
CA ASN A 28 -8.68 -15.51 -4.84
C ASN A 28 -8.58 -15.14 -6.32
N ILE A 29 -9.68 -15.28 -7.08
CA ILE A 29 -9.72 -14.88 -8.49
C ILE A 29 -9.39 -13.39 -8.64
N LEU A 30 -9.96 -12.53 -7.79
CA LEU A 30 -9.69 -11.10 -7.83
C LEU A 30 -8.22 -10.78 -7.51
N MET A 31 -7.62 -11.50 -6.57
CA MET A 31 -6.21 -11.34 -6.21
C MET A 31 -5.26 -11.77 -7.32
N GLU A 32 -5.57 -12.88 -8.00
CA GLU A 32 -4.82 -13.36 -9.17
C GLU A 32 -4.94 -12.40 -10.36
N LEU A 33 -6.14 -11.88 -10.64
CA LEU A 33 -6.36 -10.92 -11.72
C LEU A 33 -5.63 -9.60 -11.50
N ARG A 34 -5.53 -9.15 -10.24
CA ARG A 34 -4.72 -7.98 -9.86
C ARG A 34 -3.21 -8.27 -9.84
N GLY A 35 -2.79 -9.50 -10.06
CA GLY A 35 -1.39 -9.92 -9.98
C GLY A 35 -0.97 -10.38 -8.58
N ASN A 36 -0.19 -11.47 -8.56
CA ASN A 36 0.33 -12.08 -7.33
C ASN A 36 1.58 -11.38 -6.78
N ILE A 37 2.28 -10.62 -7.63
CA ILE A 37 3.40 -9.77 -7.26
C ILE A 37 3.00 -8.36 -7.60
N ARG A 38 3.03 -7.48 -6.60
CA ARG A 38 2.68 -6.08 -6.77
C ARG A 38 3.77 -5.16 -6.26
N VAL A 39 4.01 -4.06 -6.97
CA VAL A 39 5.01 -3.05 -6.63
C VAL A 39 4.32 -1.70 -6.51
N HIS A 40 4.22 -1.22 -5.27
CA HIS A 40 3.73 0.11 -5.00
C HIS A 40 4.90 1.05 -4.67
N CYS A 41 4.78 2.32 -5.06
CA CYS A 41 5.70 3.38 -4.67
C CYS A 41 5.03 4.25 -3.60
N ARG A 42 5.76 4.64 -2.55
CA ARG A 42 5.27 5.61 -1.55
C ARG A 42 6.27 6.73 -1.39
N LEU A 43 5.81 7.94 -1.66
CA LEU A 43 6.58 9.17 -1.47
C LEU A 43 6.42 9.64 -0.02
N ARG A 44 7.53 9.75 0.70
CA ARG A 44 7.56 10.34 2.04
C ARG A 44 7.57 11.87 1.93
N PRO A 45 6.79 12.61 2.73
CA PRO A 45 6.96 14.05 2.82
C PRO A 45 8.35 14.41 3.34
N LEU A 46 8.83 15.58 2.95
CA LEU A 46 10.07 16.14 3.51
C LEU A 46 9.83 16.52 4.97
N MET A 47 10.81 16.21 5.82
CA MET A 47 10.78 16.57 7.23
C MET A 47 11.84 17.62 7.53
N GLU A 48 11.72 18.29 8.68
CA GLU A 48 12.65 19.34 9.13
C GLU A 48 14.11 18.84 9.16
N PHE A 49 14.33 17.59 9.58
CA PHE A 49 15.66 16.99 9.64
C PHE A 49 16.27 16.67 8.26
N ASP A 50 15.50 16.77 7.17
CA ASP A 50 16.02 16.62 5.81
C ASP A 50 16.74 17.91 5.34
N SER A 51 16.68 19.00 6.13
CA SER A 51 17.44 20.23 5.89
C SER A 51 18.79 20.21 6.61
N GLU A 52 19.88 20.53 5.89
CA GLU A 52 21.15 20.87 6.54
C GLU A 52 21.06 22.33 7.02
N LYS A 53 20.91 22.53 8.34
CA LYS A 53 20.96 23.81 9.08
C LYS A 53 19.68 24.66 9.08
N ASP A 54 18.65 24.28 9.83
CA ASP A 54 17.54 25.12 10.37
C ASP A 54 16.84 26.13 9.43
N ASP A 55 17.17 26.15 8.14
CA ASP A 55 16.69 27.07 7.14
C ASP A 55 15.68 26.32 6.27
N PHE A 56 14.49 26.19 6.83
CA PHE A 56 13.33 25.58 6.19
C PHE A 56 13.05 26.18 4.80
N SER A 57 13.51 27.41 4.53
CA SER A 57 13.31 28.08 3.25
C SER A 57 14.04 27.42 2.07
N LEU A 58 15.06 26.59 2.33
CA LEU A 58 15.88 25.89 1.32
C LEU A 58 15.40 24.46 1.03
N LEU A 59 14.47 23.94 1.81
CA LEU A 59 14.00 22.56 1.70
C LEU A 59 13.34 22.33 0.33
N GLY A 60 13.87 21.38 -0.45
CA GLY A 60 13.35 21.05 -1.78
C GLY A 60 13.72 22.01 -2.91
N ARG A 61 14.59 23.01 -2.68
CA ARG A 61 15.05 23.90 -3.76
C ARG A 61 16.06 23.22 -4.68
N VAL A 62 15.96 23.54 -5.98
CA VAL A 62 16.91 23.15 -7.02
C VAL A 62 18.31 23.63 -6.65
N ASP A 63 19.33 22.82 -6.95
CA ASP A 63 20.75 23.10 -6.65
C ASP A 63 21.14 23.08 -5.15
N THR A 64 20.29 22.54 -4.28
CA THR A 64 20.63 22.29 -2.87
C THR A 64 20.85 20.79 -2.61
N LYS A 65 21.50 20.45 -1.48
CA LYS A 65 21.65 19.04 -1.06
C LYS A 65 20.32 18.35 -0.76
N SER A 66 19.27 19.12 -0.50
CA SER A 66 17.92 18.64 -0.19
C SER A 66 16.96 18.87 -1.37
N GLU A 67 17.47 18.92 -2.60
CA GLU A 67 16.68 19.06 -3.83
C GLU A 67 15.68 17.90 -3.97
N VAL A 68 14.41 18.24 -4.25
CA VAL A 68 13.40 17.23 -4.60
C VAL A 68 13.62 16.79 -6.03
N VAL A 69 14.08 15.56 -6.19
CA VAL A 69 14.31 14.94 -7.50
C VAL A 69 13.19 13.98 -7.92
N VAL A 70 12.27 13.62 -7.02
CA VAL A 70 11.17 12.71 -7.31
C VAL A 70 9.84 13.46 -7.23
N HIS A 71 9.06 13.39 -8.30
CA HIS A 71 7.78 14.07 -8.42
C HIS A 71 6.67 13.06 -8.66
N TYR A 72 5.60 13.18 -7.88
CA TYR A 72 4.32 12.50 -8.16
C TYR A 72 3.75 13.06 -9.46
N VAL A 73 3.32 12.17 -10.37
CA VAL A 73 2.64 12.54 -11.62
C VAL A 73 1.16 12.19 -11.50
N ASP A 74 0.88 10.92 -11.22
CA ASP A 74 -0.44 10.34 -11.01
C ASP A 74 -0.33 9.07 -10.15
N ASP A 75 -1.44 8.36 -9.99
CA ASP A 75 -1.53 7.17 -9.13
C ASP A 75 -0.73 5.97 -9.64
N GLU A 76 -0.16 6.01 -10.84
CA GLU A 76 0.62 4.94 -11.45
C GLU A 76 2.05 5.39 -11.78
N ASN A 77 2.32 6.69 -11.84
CA ASN A 77 3.57 7.24 -12.35
C ASN A 77 4.29 8.21 -11.40
N ILE A 78 5.61 8.05 -11.31
CA ILE A 78 6.52 9.07 -10.76
C ILE A 78 7.50 9.54 -11.83
N CYS A 79 7.92 10.80 -11.73
CA CYS A 79 8.98 11.36 -12.53
C CYS A 79 10.20 11.67 -11.66
N VAL A 80 11.32 11.02 -11.96
CA VAL A 80 12.61 11.33 -11.35
C VAL A 80 13.36 12.30 -12.27
N LYS A 81 13.53 13.54 -11.81
CA LYS A 81 14.23 14.61 -12.52
C LYS A 81 15.55 14.90 -11.82
N THR A 82 16.64 14.72 -12.55
CA THR A 82 17.99 15.05 -12.11
C THR A 82 18.65 15.91 -13.19
N LYS A 83 19.73 16.62 -12.85
CA LYS A 83 20.47 17.46 -13.82
C LYS A 83 20.90 16.74 -15.09
N LYS A 84 21.05 15.41 -15.05
CA LYS A 84 21.54 14.58 -16.16
C LYS A 84 20.44 13.78 -16.85
N HIS A 85 19.40 13.39 -16.11
CA HIS A 85 18.39 12.44 -16.58
C HIS A 85 17.02 12.78 -16.03
N ASN A 86 16.02 12.68 -16.89
CA ASN A 86 14.61 12.67 -16.53
C ASN A 86 14.05 11.31 -16.91
N LYS A 87 13.50 10.57 -15.95
CA LYS A 87 12.92 9.25 -16.19
C LYS A 87 11.59 9.11 -15.47
N VAL A 88 10.61 8.57 -16.19
CA VAL A 88 9.31 8.19 -15.62
C VAL A 88 9.39 6.71 -15.23
N PHE A 89 8.82 6.38 -14.07
CA PHE A 89 8.69 5.03 -13.58
C PHE A 89 7.22 4.76 -13.30
N GLU A 90 6.75 3.62 -13.80
CA GLU A 90 5.37 3.14 -13.68
C GLU A 90 5.30 2.06 -12.59
N TYR A 91 4.23 2.09 -11.81
CA TYR A 91 3.92 1.22 -10.69
C TYR A 91 2.42 0.90 -10.69
N GLU A 92 1.99 -0.15 -10.02
CA GLU A 92 0.54 -0.40 -9.86
C GLU A 92 -0.15 0.62 -8.97
N ARG A 93 0.60 1.20 -8.03
CA ARG A 93 0.10 2.30 -7.19
C ARG A 93 1.22 3.17 -6.68
N VAL A 94 1.05 4.49 -6.78
CA VAL A 94 1.97 5.52 -6.30
C VAL A 94 1.28 6.38 -5.24
N PHE A 95 1.68 6.24 -3.98
CA PHE A 95 1.19 7.11 -2.91
C PHE A 95 2.00 8.41 -2.87
N SER A 96 1.30 9.53 -2.99
CA SER A 96 1.80 10.89 -2.84
C SER A 96 2.25 11.20 -1.40
N THR A 97 2.93 12.33 -1.23
CA THR A 97 3.47 12.77 0.07
C THR A 97 2.41 13.14 1.11
N VAL A 98 1.16 13.33 0.69
CA VAL A 98 0.04 13.72 1.56
C VAL A 98 -0.83 12.55 1.99
N GLU A 99 -0.64 11.37 1.38
CA GLU A 99 -1.45 10.20 1.67
C GLU A 99 -1.08 9.55 2.99
N LYS A 100 -2.12 9.27 3.78
CA LYS A 100 -2.00 8.74 5.14
C LYS A 100 -1.82 7.23 5.14
N GLN A 101 -1.42 6.71 6.29
CA GLN A 101 -1.20 5.29 6.51
C GLN A 101 -2.45 4.45 6.24
N ASP A 102 -3.65 4.96 6.55
CA ASP A 102 -4.91 4.26 6.33
C ASP A 102 -5.14 3.96 4.85
N VAL A 103 -4.79 4.89 3.97
CA VAL A 103 -4.92 4.72 2.51
C VAL A 103 -3.98 3.61 2.01
N VAL A 104 -2.75 3.58 2.53
CA VAL A 104 -1.77 2.52 2.23
C VAL A 104 -2.26 1.17 2.76
N PHE A 105 -2.84 1.15 3.96
CA PHE A 105 -3.38 -0.06 4.56
C PHE A 105 -4.58 -0.61 3.79
N ASP A 106 -5.50 0.26 3.35
CA ASP A 106 -6.67 -0.15 2.58
C ASP A 106 -6.29 -0.87 1.27
N GLU A 107 -5.18 -0.47 0.64
CA GLU A 107 -4.67 -1.15 -0.57
C GLU A 107 -4.08 -2.53 -0.27
N VAL A 108 -3.46 -2.70 0.90
CA VAL A 108 -2.82 -3.97 1.32
C VAL A 108 -3.81 -4.92 2.01
N LYS A 109 -4.90 -4.39 2.57
CA LYS A 109 -5.94 -5.12 3.31
C LYS A 109 -6.48 -6.37 2.58
N PRO A 110 -6.72 -6.38 1.26
CA PRO A 110 -7.12 -7.60 0.54
C PRO A 110 -6.09 -8.73 0.64
N MET A 111 -4.79 -8.43 0.73
CA MET A 111 -3.75 -9.45 0.93
C MET A 111 -3.87 -10.11 2.31
N LEU A 112 -4.22 -9.34 3.35
CA LEU A 112 -4.46 -9.91 4.69
C LEU A 112 -5.64 -10.87 4.71
N GLN A 113 -6.67 -10.62 3.89
CA GLN A 113 -7.77 -11.56 3.74
C GLN A 113 -7.31 -12.89 3.13
N SER A 114 -6.40 -12.86 2.14
CA SER A 114 -5.79 -14.08 1.60
C SER A 114 -4.99 -14.84 2.65
N LEU A 115 -4.27 -14.13 3.53
CA LEU A 115 -3.57 -14.74 4.67
C LEU A 115 -4.54 -15.48 5.59
N LEU A 116 -5.67 -14.86 5.94
CA LEU A 116 -6.71 -15.50 6.77
C LEU A 116 -7.39 -16.68 6.08
N ASP A 117 -7.44 -16.66 4.75
CA ASP A 117 -7.98 -17.73 3.91
C ASP A 117 -6.95 -18.86 3.65
N GLY A 118 -5.75 -18.79 4.25
CA GLY A 118 -4.74 -19.85 4.24
C GLY A 118 -3.61 -19.69 3.23
N TYR A 119 -3.46 -18.52 2.61
CA TYR A 119 -2.39 -18.24 1.66
C TYR A 119 -1.17 -17.61 2.34
N ASN A 120 0.02 -17.93 1.84
CA ASN A 120 1.23 -17.26 2.27
C ASN A 120 1.33 -15.88 1.59
N VAL A 121 1.48 -14.84 2.40
CA VAL A 121 1.58 -13.46 1.95
C VAL A 121 2.86 -12.85 2.49
N CYS A 122 3.58 -12.12 1.64
CA CYS A 122 4.78 -11.39 2.01
C CYS A 122 4.63 -9.93 1.61
N ILE A 123 4.81 -9.01 2.57
CA ILE A 123 4.83 -7.56 2.34
C ILE A 123 6.23 -7.08 2.71
N MET A 124 6.89 -6.41 1.78
CA MET A 124 8.26 -5.92 1.95
C MET A 124 8.30 -4.42 1.68
N ALA A 125 8.94 -3.68 2.57
CA ALA A 125 9.26 -2.27 2.35
C ALA A 125 10.72 -2.13 1.90
N TYR A 126 10.94 -1.55 0.72
CA TYR A 126 12.26 -1.35 0.13
C TYR A 126 12.58 0.14 -0.06
N GLY A 127 13.86 0.52 0.12
CA GLY A 127 14.32 1.89 -0.03
C GLY A 127 15.53 2.21 0.86
N GLN A 128 16.16 3.37 0.65
CA GLN A 128 17.30 3.84 1.45
C GLN A 128 16.94 4.13 2.92
N THR A 129 17.94 4.25 3.80
CA THR A 129 17.73 4.72 5.17
C THR A 129 17.05 6.10 5.17
N GLY A 130 16.06 6.30 6.04
CA GLY A 130 15.26 7.53 6.09
C GLY A 130 14.05 7.58 5.14
N SER A 131 13.92 6.64 4.18
CA SER A 131 12.83 6.66 3.19
C SER A 131 11.42 6.33 3.71
N GLY A 132 11.26 6.06 5.01
CA GLY A 132 9.96 5.73 5.61
C GLY A 132 9.57 4.26 5.61
N LYS A 133 10.51 3.31 5.39
CA LYS A 133 10.23 1.86 5.48
C LYS A 133 9.60 1.45 6.82
N THR A 134 10.24 1.81 7.93
CA THR A 134 9.77 1.49 9.28
C THR A 134 8.41 2.13 9.57
N HIS A 135 8.23 3.41 9.22
CA HIS A 135 6.94 4.11 9.32
C HIS A 135 5.84 3.48 8.46
N THR A 136 6.18 2.83 7.36
CA THR A 136 5.18 2.17 6.52
C THR A 136 4.74 0.83 7.10
N MET A 137 5.62 0.15 7.83
CA MET A 137 5.39 -1.20 8.36
C MET A 137 4.88 -1.23 9.81
N LEU A 138 5.26 -0.24 10.63
CA LEU A 138 4.94 -0.13 12.06
C LEU A 138 4.08 1.09 12.32
#